data_AF-A3TIB3-F1
#
_entry.id   AF-A3TIB3-F1
#
_cell.length_a   1.000
_cell.length_b   1.000
_cell.length_c   1.000
_cell.angle_alpha   90.00
_cell.angle_beta   90.00
_cell.angle_gamma   90.00
#
_symmetry.space_group_name_H-M   'P 1'
#
loop_
_entity.id
_entity.type
_entity.pdbx_description
1 polymer ?
#
loop_
_entity_poly.entity_id
_entity_poly.type
_entity_poly.pdbx_seq_one_letter_code
_entity_poly.pdbx_strand_id
1 'polypeptide(L)'
;MSTKSPAPATGLGQVNVNRRNFLRVTGGLSLGAALTASVSACSGPASSSNAGQGDAKTLDHIDVAIGYNNNSSWDPHNTGSAFAMAAHNHVYESLWDAAPRTREPY
;
A
#
# COMPACT_ATOMS: atom_id res chain seq x y z
N MET A 1 -46.01 39.52 39.45
CA MET A 1 -45.36 38.60 40.42
C MET A 1 -45.63 37.18 39.92
N SER A 2 -44.89 36.64 38.96
CA SER A 2 -43.52 36.07 39.02
C SER A 2 -43.40 34.85 39.94
N THR A 3 -43.51 33.65 39.37
CA THR A 3 -42.87 32.42 39.87
C THR A 3 -42.46 31.49 38.71
N LYS A 4 -41.27 31.77 38.18
CA LYS A 4 -40.17 30.87 37.77
C LYS A 4 -40.49 29.47 37.19
N SER A 5 -40.23 29.33 35.89
CA SER A 5 -39.97 28.07 35.15
C SER A 5 -38.72 27.34 35.67
N PRO A 6 -38.68 25.99 35.69
CA PRO A 6 -37.42 25.24 35.69
C PRO A 6 -37.05 24.76 34.28
N ALA A 7 -35.76 24.89 33.97
CA ALA A 7 -35.08 24.52 32.73
C ALA A 7 -35.08 22.99 32.48
N PRO A 8 -34.90 22.53 31.22
CA PRO A 8 -34.79 21.11 30.91
C PRO A 8 -33.54 20.51 31.58
N ALA A 9 -33.75 19.46 32.37
CA ALA A 9 -32.67 18.66 32.92
C ALA A 9 -31.86 18.07 31.75
N THR A 10 -30.59 18.49 31.67
CA THR A 10 -29.54 17.85 30.87
C THR A 10 -29.36 16.44 31.42
N GLY A 11 -30.18 15.51 30.95
CA GLY A 11 -30.10 14.09 31.28
C GLY A 11 -28.87 13.51 30.62
N LEU A 12 -27.75 13.49 31.34
CA LEU A 12 -26.71 12.48 31.12
C LEU A 12 -27.43 11.13 31.14
N GLY A 13 -27.54 10.51 29.96
CA GLY A 13 -28.26 9.26 29.77
C GLY A 13 -27.80 8.25 30.81
N GLN A 14 -28.71 7.87 31.70
CA GLN A 14 -28.51 6.77 32.64
C GLN A 14 -28.24 5.51 31.84
N VAL A 15 -26.96 5.15 31.70
CA VAL A 15 -26.57 3.86 31.12
C VAL A 15 -26.96 2.80 32.14
N ASN A 16 -28.14 2.20 31.94
CA ASN A 16 -28.57 1.07 32.73
C ASN A 16 -27.55 -0.07 32.50
N VAL A 17 -26.80 -0.43 33.54
CA VAL A 17 -25.70 -1.39 33.47
C VAL A 17 -26.26 -2.81 33.45
N ASN A 18 -26.92 -3.16 32.36
CA ASN A 18 -27.39 -4.51 32.08
C ASN A 18 -26.28 -5.30 31.36
N ARG A 19 -26.13 -6.60 31.68
CA ARG A 19 -25.15 -7.49 31.02
C ARG A 19 -25.23 -7.43 29.49
N ARG A 20 -26.43 -7.25 28.94
CA ARG A 20 -26.64 -7.11 27.50
C ARG A 20 -26.11 -5.80 26.94
N ASN A 21 -26.20 -4.71 27.70
CA ASN A 21 -25.69 -3.41 27.28
C ASN A 21 -24.16 -3.35 27.37
N PHE A 22 -23.60 -3.98 28.40
CA PHE A 22 -22.15 -4.19 28.51
C PHE A 22 -21.61 -5.00 27.33
N LEU A 23 -22.22 -6.14 27.00
CA LEU A 23 -21.81 -6.97 25.86
C LEU A 23 -21.94 -6.24 24.50
N ARG A 24 -22.94 -5.36 24.34
CA ARG A 24 -23.10 -4.54 23.13
C ARG A 24 -22.02 -3.47 23.00
N VAL A 25 -21.68 -2.80 24.10
CA VAL A 25 -20.64 -1.76 24.11
C VAL A 25 -19.26 -2.39 23.91
N THR A 26 -18.93 -3.45 24.66
CA THR A 26 -17.65 -4.16 24.52
C THR A 26 -17.53 -4.86 23.16
N GLY A 27 -18.61 -5.45 22.65
CA GLY A 27 -18.65 -6.07 21.32
C GLY A 27 -18.54 -5.07 20.17
N GLY A 28 -19.11 -3.87 20.32
CA GLY A 28 -18.94 -2.78 19.33
C GLY A 28 -17.51 -2.22 19.31
N LEU A 29 -16.90 -2.07 20.49
CA LEU A 29 -15.51 -1.61 20.63
C LEU A 29 -14.51 -2.61 20.05
N SER A 30 -14.70 -3.91 20.30
CA SER A 30 -13.82 -4.94 19.73
C SER A 30 -13.95 -5.04 18.20
N LEU A 31 -15.17 -4.89 17.66
CA LEU A 31 -15.38 -4.85 16.22
C LEU A 31 -14.69 -3.63 15.59
N GLY A 32 -14.86 -2.43 16.17
CA GLY A 32 -14.22 -1.21 15.69
C GLY A 32 -12.70 -1.27 15.72
N ALA A 33 -12.12 -1.85 16.77
CA ALA A 33 -10.68 -2.04 16.88
C ALA A 33 -10.15 -3.02 15.82
N ALA A 34 -10.86 -4.13 15.57
CA ALA A 34 -10.47 -5.11 14.55
C ALA A 34 -10.56 -4.54 13.13
N LEU A 35 -11.60 -3.76 12.83
CA LEU A 35 -11.78 -3.09 11.54
C LEU A 35 -10.72 -2.01 11.29
N THR A 36 -10.38 -1.25 12.33
CA THR A 36 -9.34 -0.22 12.22
C THR A 36 -7.97 -0.86 12.07
N ALA A 37 -7.70 -1.95 12.80
CA ALA A 37 -6.45 -2.71 12.70
C ALA A 37 -6.30 -3.34 11.30
N SER A 38 -7.35 -3.94 10.73
CA SER A 38 -7.30 -4.52 9.39
C SER A 38 -7.11 -3.47 8.29
N VAL A 39 -7.77 -2.31 8.40
CA VAL A 39 -7.55 -1.18 7.47
C VAL A 39 -6.13 -0.61 7.61
N SER A 40 -5.62 -0.46 8.83
CA SER A 40 -4.23 -0.01 9.06
C SER A 40 -3.16 -1.02 8.62
N ALA A 41 -3.51 -2.31 8.55
CA ALA A 41 -2.60 -3.33 8.04
C ALA A 41 -2.56 -3.35 6.50
N CYS A 42 -3.62 -2.89 5.83
CA CYS A 42 -3.64 -2.68 4.39
C CYS A 42 -3.03 -1.33 3.96
N SER A 43 -2.80 -0.39 4.90
CA SER A 43 -1.91 0.75 4.66
C SER A 43 -0.46 0.29 4.82
N GLY A 44 0.06 -0.39 3.79
CA GLY A 44 1.47 -0.73 3.71
C GLY A 44 2.36 0.52 3.82
N PRO A 45 3.68 0.35 4.04
CA PRO A 45 4.62 1.47 4.12
C PRO A 45 4.43 2.41 2.93
N ALA A 46 4.61 3.72 3.16
CA ALA A 46 4.63 4.69 2.08
C ALA A 46 5.56 4.17 0.98
N SER A 47 5.03 3.98 -0.23
CA SER A 47 5.84 3.61 -1.38
C SER A 47 6.93 4.66 -1.53
N SER A 48 8.19 4.26 -1.37
CA SER A 48 9.35 5.13 -1.57
C SER A 48 9.56 5.53 -3.03
N SER A 49 8.73 5.03 -3.93
CA SER A 49 8.66 5.49 -5.30
C SER A 49 7.75 6.71 -5.39
N ASN A 50 8.36 7.90 -5.31
CA ASN A 50 7.90 9.05 -6.08
C ASN A 50 8.09 8.75 -7.58
N ALA A 51 7.46 7.69 -8.09
CA ALA A 51 7.32 7.46 -9.52
C ALA A 51 6.32 8.52 -10.02
N GLY A 52 6.82 9.74 -10.16
CA GLY A 52 6.06 10.88 -10.60
C GLY A 52 5.39 10.57 -11.93
N GLN A 53 4.14 10.98 -12.06
CA GLN A 53 3.40 11.03 -13.33
C GLN A 53 3.98 12.13 -14.23
N GLY A 54 5.28 12.05 -14.51
CA GLY A 54 5.97 12.93 -15.44
C GLY A 54 5.70 12.48 -16.87
N ASP A 55 5.52 13.44 -17.78
CA ASP A 55 5.44 13.16 -19.20
C ASP A 55 6.74 12.45 -19.64
N ALA A 56 6.62 11.26 -20.23
CA ALA A 56 7.77 10.40 -20.54
C ALA A 56 8.81 11.08 -21.45
N LYS A 57 8.41 12.15 -22.14
CA LYS A 57 9.27 12.93 -23.03
C LYS A 57 10.21 13.91 -22.32
N THR A 58 10.03 14.16 -21.02
CA THR A 58 10.84 15.14 -20.25
C THR A 58 11.64 14.50 -19.13
N LEU A 59 11.67 13.18 -19.03
CA LEU A 59 12.41 12.46 -17.99
C LEU A 59 13.89 12.30 -18.39
N ASP A 60 14.77 12.91 -17.60
CA ASP A 60 16.23 12.75 -17.70
C ASP A 60 16.73 11.52 -16.91
N HIS A 61 15.94 11.06 -15.93
CA HIS A 61 16.22 9.88 -15.12
C HIS A 61 14.94 9.08 -14.87
N ILE A 62 15.10 7.77 -14.66
CA ILE A 62 14.01 6.84 -14.35
C ILE A 62 14.42 6.00 -13.14
N ASP A 63 13.69 6.17 -12.04
CA ASP A 63 13.83 5.33 -10.85
C ASP A 63 12.79 4.20 -10.88
N VAL A 64 13.26 2.95 -10.85
CA VAL A 64 12.40 1.76 -10.91
C VAL A 64 12.71 0.83 -9.75
N ALA A 65 11.65 0.33 -9.09
CA ALA A 65 11.76 -0.77 -8.15
C ALA A 65 11.53 -2.10 -8.87
N ILE A 66 12.50 -3.02 -8.80
CA ILE A 66 12.41 -4.35 -9.41
C ILE A 66 12.00 -5.38 -8.35
N GLY A 67 10.97 -6.18 -8.63
CA GLY A 67 10.40 -7.15 -7.68
C GLY A 67 11.22 -8.42 -7.45
N TYR A 68 12.33 -8.60 -8.18
CA TYR A 68 13.24 -9.73 -8.05
C TYR A 68 14.60 -9.26 -7.54
N ASN A 69 15.18 -9.99 -6.59
CA ASN A 69 16.52 -9.71 -6.07
C ASN A 69 17.61 -10.16 -7.07
N ASN A 70 18.78 -9.53 -6.98
CA ASN A 70 20.00 -10.04 -7.62
C ASN A 70 20.50 -11.29 -6.86
N ASN A 71 20.34 -12.47 -7.48
CA ASN A 71 20.60 -13.76 -6.83
C ASN A 71 21.51 -14.68 -7.68
N SER A 72 22.27 -14.13 -8.61
CA SER A 72 23.21 -14.87 -9.47
C SER A 72 24.33 -13.96 -9.98
N SER A 73 25.21 -14.49 -10.84
CA SER A 73 26.26 -13.73 -11.49
C SER A 73 25.70 -12.70 -12.47
N TRP A 74 26.47 -11.64 -12.74
CA TRP A 74 26.23 -10.67 -13.80
C TRP A 74 26.87 -11.06 -15.14
N ASP A 75 27.66 -12.12 -15.17
CA ASP A 75 28.21 -12.71 -16.39
C ASP A 75 27.07 -13.35 -17.22
N PRO A 76 26.83 -12.90 -18.47
CA PRO A 76 25.74 -13.41 -19.31
C PRO A 76 25.81 -14.91 -19.57
N HIS A 77 26.99 -15.53 -19.47
CA HIS A 77 27.15 -16.97 -19.71
C HIS A 77 26.51 -17.84 -18.62
N ASN A 78 26.40 -17.34 -17.37
CA ASN A 78 25.95 -18.14 -16.23
C ASN A 78 24.99 -17.37 -15.30
N THR A 79 24.23 -16.42 -15.82
CA THR A 79 23.23 -15.72 -15.00
C THR A 79 21.90 -16.48 -14.96
N GLY A 80 21.41 -16.73 -13.75
CA GLY A 80 20.05 -17.21 -13.50
C GLY A 80 19.13 -16.15 -12.89
N SER A 81 19.59 -14.90 -12.77
CA SER A 81 18.83 -13.85 -12.09
C SER A 81 17.93 -13.09 -13.06
N ALA A 82 16.63 -13.04 -12.76
CA ALA A 82 15.68 -12.22 -13.53
C ALA A 82 16.03 -10.73 -13.50
N PHE A 83 16.59 -10.25 -12.38
CA PHE A 83 17.08 -8.87 -12.26
C PHE A 83 18.25 -8.60 -13.21
N ALA A 84 19.26 -9.49 -13.23
CA ALA A 84 20.41 -9.33 -14.11
C ALA A 84 20.02 -9.44 -15.60
N MET A 85 19.14 -10.39 -15.96
CA MET A 85 18.66 -10.53 -17.34
C MET A 85 17.91 -9.29 -17.83
N ALA A 86 17.10 -8.65 -16.98
CA ALA A 86 16.44 -7.39 -17.34
C ALA A 86 17.43 -6.25 -17.56
N ALA A 87 18.49 -6.17 -16.75
CA ALA A 87 19.55 -5.20 -16.92
C ALA A 87 20.42 -5.48 -18.17
N HIS A 88 20.66 -6.75 -18.49
CA HIS A 88 21.45 -7.15 -19.66
C HIS A 88 20.85 -6.64 -20.98
N ASN A 89 19.52 -6.64 -21.12
CA ASN A 89 18.84 -6.04 -22.29
C ASN A 89 19.09 -4.52 -22.47
N HIS A 90 19.70 -3.85 -21.49
CA HIS A 90 20.03 -2.42 -21.56
C HIS A 90 21.55 -2.14 -21.59
N VAL A 91 22.39 -3.14 -21.29
CA VAL A 91 23.85 -2.99 -21.17
C VAL A 91 24.59 -3.74 -22.26
N TYR A 92 24.07 -4.91 -22.67
CA TYR A 92 24.65 -5.75 -23.69
C TYR A 92 23.75 -5.78 -24.93
N GLU A 93 24.36 -6.11 -26.06
CA GLU A 93 23.68 -6.38 -27.32
C GLU A 93 24.11 -7.76 -27.83
N SER A 94 23.16 -8.54 -28.31
CA SER A 94 23.43 -9.78 -29.06
C SER A 94 23.41 -9.50 -30.55
N LEU A 95 24.00 -10.41 -31.34
CA LEU A 95 23.91 -10.34 -32.80
C LEU A 95 22.46 -10.40 -33.32
N TRP A 96 21.60 -11.06 -32.56
CA TRP A 96 20.17 -11.18 -32.82
C TRP A 96 19.44 -11.03 -31.49
N ASP A 97 18.61 -10.00 -31.36
CA ASP A 97 17.83 -9.74 -30.15
C ASP A 97 16.34 -9.64 -30.50
N ALA A 98 15.47 -9.80 -29.49
CA ALA A 98 14.04 -9.69 -29.64
C ALA A 98 13.49 -8.52 -28.82
N ALA A 99 12.60 -7.75 -29.43
CA ALA A 99 11.88 -6.67 -28.77
C ALA A 99 11.23 -7.15 -27.45
N PRO A 100 11.56 -6.56 -26.28
CA PRO A 100 11.09 -7.07 -24.99
C PRO A 100 9.57 -7.17 -24.89
N ARG A 101 8.87 -6.25 -25.57
CA ARG A 101 7.41 -6.19 -25.65
C ARG A 101 6.82 -7.06 -26.77
N THR A 102 7.24 -6.84 -28.02
CA THR A 102 6.58 -7.46 -29.20
C THR A 102 7.15 -8.82 -29.57
N ARG A 103 8.36 -9.14 -29.10
CA ARG A 103 9.12 -10.36 -29.42
C ARG A 103 9.48 -10.51 -30.90
N GLU A 104 9.32 -9.44 -31.67
CA GLU A 104 9.85 -9.35 -33.03
C GLU A 104 11.38 -9.23 -32.97
N PRO A 105 12.09 -9.86 -33.92
CA PRO A 105 13.54 -9.74 -34.00
C PRO A 105 13.99 -8.35 -34.47
N TYR A 106 15.20 -7.97 -34.06
CA TYR A 106 15.93 -6.80 -34.54
C TYR A 106 17.07 -7.18 -35.50
#